data_AF-A0A509E7N0-F1
#
_entry.id   AF-A0A509E7N0-F1
#
_cell.length_a   1.000
_cell.length_b   1.000
_cell.length_c   1.000
_cell.angle_alpha   90.00
_cell.angle_beta   90.00
_cell.angle_gamma   90.00
#
_symmetry.space_group_name_H-M   'P 1'
#
loop_
_entity.id
_entity.type
_entity.pdbx_description
1 polymer ?
#
loop_
_entity_poly.entity_id
_entity_poly.type
_entity_poly.pdbx_seq_one_letter_code
_entity_poly.pdbx_strand_id
1 'polypeptide(L)'
;MWAERARGPASWCGIGLAALGLLAPPDRLMPTPAEAKARTREAALYPRDGRHEMSGDDHRRFPGAGVLWCRRPDGVPQKAAAAWLVGVPDLVVLNAHNFRDRRLAVTRPVTDCYFQIDGRNYTFIASSLRLGTAPGSQSLHITDDWALLRLDGPVENARPQPVPEPPDLPTGPAALPVTMVSPAGHENYRGASSLESCTIRQIDSPSEDAIRRVRHDCNDGYGGSGSGLFDESGRLVALQSASLSMNSRRPFDAEFHYGSALLFEGELLTAIRAAVSR
;
A
#
# COMPACT_ATOMS: atom_id res chain seq x y z
N MET A 1 30.50 51.85 -19.68
CA MET A 1 31.15 53.16 -19.45
C MET A 1 31.90 53.03 -18.12
N TRP A 2 33.24 53.04 -18.18
CA TRP A 2 34.27 53.46 -17.19
C TRP A 2 33.99 53.27 -15.68
N ALA A 3 34.85 52.65 -14.86
CA ALA A 3 36.32 52.78 -14.72
C ALA A 3 36.94 51.45 -14.16
N GLU A 4 38.11 50.93 -14.56
CA GLU A 4 39.51 51.40 -14.34
C GLU A 4 39.80 51.73 -12.85
N ARG A 5 40.87 51.32 -12.14
CA ARG A 5 42.24 50.81 -12.38
C ARG A 5 42.79 50.35 -11.01
N ALA A 6 43.45 49.19 -10.84
CA ALA A 6 44.88 48.91 -11.02
C ALA A 6 45.79 49.08 -9.76
N ARG A 7 46.91 48.35 -9.80
CA ARG A 7 48.15 48.35 -8.96
C ARG A 7 48.09 47.41 -7.75
N GLY A 8 49.07 46.55 -7.48
CA GLY A 8 50.42 46.33 -8.02
C GLY A 8 51.19 45.41 -7.04
N PRO A 9 52.32 44.82 -7.44
CA PRO A 9 52.91 43.64 -6.81
C PRO A 9 53.99 43.99 -5.76
N ALA A 10 54.30 43.04 -4.86
CA ALA A 10 55.59 42.99 -4.18
C ALA A 10 55.95 41.56 -3.79
N SER A 11 57.02 41.08 -4.42
CA SER A 11 57.82 39.91 -4.07
C SER A 11 58.53 40.06 -2.72
N TRP A 12 58.80 38.96 -2.02
CA TRP A 12 60.16 38.57 -1.58
C TRP A 12 60.20 37.22 -0.85
N CYS A 13 61.25 36.46 -1.19
CA CYS A 13 61.99 35.42 -0.45
C CYS A 13 61.18 34.37 0.35
N GLY A 14 61.21 33.07 0.05
CA GLY A 14 62.39 32.25 -0.24
C GLY A 14 62.88 31.59 1.06
N ILE A 15 62.69 30.27 1.19
CA ILE A 15 63.54 29.23 1.82
C ILE A 15 62.66 28.04 2.28
N GLY A 16 63.04 26.83 1.85
CA GLY A 16 63.07 25.67 2.74
C GLY A 16 61.95 24.64 2.63
N LEU A 17 62.22 23.56 1.89
CA LEU A 17 61.52 22.29 1.93
C LEU A 17 61.47 21.69 3.35
N ALA A 18 60.30 21.22 3.77
CA ALA A 18 60.15 19.95 4.48
C ALA A 18 58.73 19.42 4.29
N ALA A 19 58.65 18.25 3.66
CA ALA A 19 57.43 17.49 3.45
C ALA A 19 56.83 17.01 4.78
N LEU A 20 55.51 17.08 4.89
CA LEU A 20 54.67 16.12 5.59
C LEU A 20 53.23 16.33 5.08
N GLY A 21 52.93 15.64 3.98
CA GLY A 21 51.57 15.47 3.51
C GLY A 21 50.82 14.56 4.46
N LEU A 22 49.65 15.00 4.89
CA LEU A 22 48.49 14.17 5.21
C LEU A 22 47.26 14.97 4.81
N LEU A 23 46.98 14.95 3.51
CA LEU A 23 45.66 15.22 2.96
C LEU A 23 44.70 14.22 3.61
N ALA A 24 43.83 14.71 4.49
CA ALA A 24 42.62 13.96 4.83
C ALA A 24 41.80 13.83 3.53
N PRO A 25 41.50 12.62 3.05
CA PRO A 25 40.62 12.48 1.90
C PRO A 25 39.22 12.97 2.30
N PRO A 26 38.47 13.62 1.39
CA PRO A 26 37.06 13.85 1.55
C PRO A 26 36.33 12.53 1.25
N ASP A 27 36.57 11.51 2.07
CA ASP A 27 35.71 10.34 2.07
C ASP A 27 34.45 10.75 2.82
N ARG A 28 33.47 11.25 2.05
CA ARG A 28 32.07 10.98 2.36
C ARG A 28 31.96 9.47 2.48
N LEU A 29 32.09 8.98 3.71
CA LEU A 29 31.81 7.62 4.11
C LEU A 29 30.42 7.27 3.57
N MET A 30 30.40 6.56 2.44
CA MET A 30 29.23 5.79 2.04
C MET A 30 28.92 4.91 3.24
N PRO A 31 27.67 4.95 3.76
CA PRO A 31 27.32 4.18 4.95
C PRO A 31 27.70 2.72 4.70
N THR A 32 28.32 2.10 5.69
CA THR A 32 28.67 0.67 5.59
C THR A 32 27.40 -0.14 5.30
N PRO A 33 27.46 -1.32 4.67
CA PRO A 33 26.29 -2.19 4.50
C PRO A 33 25.58 -2.50 5.83
N ALA A 34 26.30 -2.44 6.96
CA ALA A 34 25.77 -2.56 8.31
C ALA A 34 25.01 -1.29 8.78
N GLU A 35 25.47 -0.09 8.44
CA GLU A 35 24.79 1.18 8.70
C GLU A 35 23.63 1.45 7.72
N ALA A 36 23.74 1.02 6.47
CA ALA A 36 22.62 0.92 5.54
C ALA A 36 21.58 -0.10 6.06
N LYS A 37 22.02 -1.27 6.56
CA LYS A 37 21.18 -2.23 7.31
C LYS A 37 20.55 -1.63 8.55
N ALA A 38 21.25 -0.76 9.27
CA ALA A 38 20.77 -0.10 10.48
C ALA A 38 19.81 1.05 10.18
N ARG A 39 19.92 1.73 9.04
CA ARG A 39 18.91 2.71 8.58
C ARG A 39 17.61 2.03 8.15
N THR A 40 17.64 0.78 7.69
CA THR A 40 16.45 -0.09 7.58
C THR A 40 15.93 -0.66 8.92
N ARG A 41 16.43 -0.23 10.10
CA ARG A 41 15.86 -0.63 11.42
C ARG A 41 14.58 0.14 11.81
N GLU A 42 14.05 1.02 10.96
CA GLU A 42 12.71 1.61 11.13
C GLU A 42 11.62 0.82 10.39
N ALA A 43 11.63 -0.51 10.47
CA ALA A 43 10.76 -1.36 9.64
C ALA A 43 9.29 -1.42 10.13
N ALA A 44 9.01 -1.13 11.40
CA ALA A 44 7.67 -1.21 11.97
C ALA A 44 7.13 0.20 12.23
N LEU A 45 5.91 0.48 11.78
CA LEU A 45 5.18 1.70 12.11
C LEU A 45 4.86 1.76 13.61
N TYR A 46 4.54 0.61 14.20
CA TYR A 46 4.12 0.50 15.58
C TYR A 46 5.22 -0.12 16.47
N PRO A 47 5.18 0.12 17.80
CA PRO A 47 6.17 -0.44 18.71
C PRO A 47 6.20 -1.97 18.69
N ARG A 48 5.04 -2.61 18.50
CA ARG A 48 4.90 -4.05 18.32
C ARG A 48 4.91 -4.36 16.82
N ASP A 49 5.77 -5.30 16.42
CA ASP A 49 5.82 -5.86 15.07
C ASP A 49 5.54 -7.35 15.17
N GLY A 50 4.35 -7.76 14.73
CA GLY A 50 3.90 -9.16 14.73
C GLY A 50 4.00 -9.81 13.36
N ARG A 51 4.59 -9.12 12.38
CA ARG A 51 4.59 -9.57 10.99
C ARG A 51 5.43 -10.82 10.79
N HIS A 52 4.86 -11.74 10.04
CA HIS A 52 5.55 -12.92 9.54
C HIS A 52 5.15 -13.19 8.09
N GLU A 53 5.98 -13.97 7.39
CA GLU A 53 5.76 -14.31 5.99
C GLU A 53 4.56 -15.25 5.90
N MET A 54 3.72 -15.08 4.87
CA MET A 54 2.62 -16.00 4.65
C MET A 54 3.17 -17.38 4.26
N SER A 55 2.64 -18.41 4.90
CA SER A 55 2.87 -19.81 4.54
C SER A 55 1.85 -20.29 3.52
N GLY A 56 2.05 -21.50 2.97
CA GLY A 56 1.04 -22.16 2.15
C GLY A 56 -0.28 -22.41 2.88
N ASP A 57 -0.25 -22.50 4.21
CA ASP A 57 -1.46 -22.69 5.04
C ASP A 57 -2.25 -21.38 5.15
N ASP A 58 -1.56 -20.24 5.21
CA ASP A 58 -2.18 -18.92 5.21
C ASP A 58 -2.90 -18.65 3.89
N HIS A 59 -2.32 -19.03 2.74
CA HIS A 59 -3.01 -18.93 1.46
C HIS A 59 -4.30 -19.77 1.39
N ARG A 60 -4.38 -20.89 2.13
CA ARG A 60 -5.63 -21.66 2.24
C ARG A 60 -6.62 -21.03 3.22
N ARG A 61 -6.13 -20.41 4.29
CA ARG A 61 -6.92 -19.70 5.29
C ARG A 61 -7.54 -18.42 4.73
N PHE A 62 -6.83 -17.72 3.85
CA PHE A 62 -7.26 -16.47 3.21
C PHE A 62 -7.39 -16.69 1.69
N PRO A 63 -8.46 -17.38 1.24
CA PRO A 63 -8.68 -17.64 -0.18
C PRO A 63 -8.77 -16.33 -0.97
N GLY A 64 -8.55 -16.39 -2.28
CA GLY A 64 -8.66 -15.21 -3.14
C GLY A 64 -7.57 -14.14 -2.92
N ALA A 65 -6.63 -14.33 -1.98
CA ALA A 65 -5.49 -13.45 -1.79
C ALA A 65 -4.57 -13.49 -3.03
N GLY A 66 -4.50 -12.38 -3.75
CA GLY A 66 -3.64 -12.24 -4.92
C GLY A 66 -2.97 -10.89 -4.99
N VAL A 67 -2.26 -10.68 -6.09
CA VAL A 67 -1.40 -9.51 -6.29
C VAL A 67 -1.77 -8.83 -7.59
N LEU A 68 -2.01 -7.53 -7.53
CA LEU A 68 -2.01 -6.70 -8.73
C LEU A 68 -0.56 -6.50 -9.17
N TRP A 69 -0.25 -6.94 -10.38
CA TRP A 69 0.98 -6.60 -11.06
C TRP A 69 0.70 -5.61 -12.18
N CYS A 70 1.56 -4.63 -12.34
CA CYS A 70 1.49 -3.69 -13.45
C CYS A 70 2.86 -3.53 -14.10
N ARG A 71 2.89 -3.32 -15.41
CA ARG A 71 4.12 -3.00 -16.14
C ARG A 71 4.53 -1.56 -15.84
N ARG A 72 5.83 -1.38 -15.59
CA ARG A 72 6.47 -0.07 -15.57
C ARG A 72 6.63 0.47 -17.01
N PRO A 73 6.98 1.75 -17.20
CA PRO A 73 7.21 2.31 -18.54
C PRO A 73 8.28 1.59 -19.37
N ASP A 74 9.22 0.91 -18.71
CA ASP A 74 10.25 0.06 -19.34
C ASP A 74 9.76 -1.36 -19.67
N GLY A 75 8.48 -1.66 -19.43
CA GLY A 75 7.85 -2.96 -19.65
C GLY A 75 8.03 -3.97 -18.52
N VAL A 76 8.81 -3.67 -17.49
CA VAL A 76 9.10 -4.61 -16.40
C VAL A 76 7.90 -4.73 -15.45
N PRO A 77 7.38 -5.94 -15.19
CA PRO A 77 6.32 -6.14 -14.20
C PRO A 77 6.77 -5.75 -12.80
N GLN A 78 5.91 -5.04 -12.07
CA GLN A 78 6.10 -4.66 -10.67
C GLN A 78 4.83 -4.97 -9.88
N LYS A 79 4.98 -5.48 -8.66
CA LYS A 79 3.88 -5.57 -7.70
C LYS A 79 3.36 -4.16 -7.41
N ALA A 80 2.07 -3.95 -7.60
CA ALA A 80 1.44 -2.65 -7.39
C ALA A 80 0.67 -2.61 -6.07
N ALA A 81 -0.13 -3.65 -5.79
CA ALA A 81 -0.99 -3.72 -4.62
C ALA A 81 -1.42 -5.16 -4.34
N ALA A 82 -1.91 -5.40 -3.13
CA ALA A 82 -2.71 -6.57 -2.85
C ALA A 82 -4.10 -6.44 -3.53
N ALA A 83 -4.70 -7.58 -3.87
CA ALA A 83 -6.00 -7.63 -4.51
C ALA A 83 -6.72 -8.92 -4.13
N TRP A 84 -8.05 -8.91 -4.16
CA TRP A 84 -8.87 -10.01 -3.65
C TRP A 84 -9.85 -10.50 -4.69
N LEU A 85 -9.78 -11.79 -5.01
CA LEU A 85 -10.85 -12.47 -5.71
C LEU A 85 -12.05 -12.61 -4.76
N VAL A 86 -13.23 -12.09 -5.11
CA VAL A 86 -14.37 -11.94 -4.19
C VAL A 86 -15.69 -12.38 -4.80
N GLY A 87 -16.44 -13.18 -4.06
CA GLY A 87 -17.76 -13.72 -4.42
C GLY A 87 -17.73 -14.78 -5.51
N VAL A 88 -17.12 -14.48 -6.66
CA VAL A 88 -17.08 -15.33 -7.86
C VAL A 88 -15.66 -15.44 -8.43
N PRO A 89 -15.35 -16.47 -9.23
CA PRO A 89 -13.97 -16.78 -9.64
C PRO A 89 -13.33 -15.80 -10.61
N ASP A 90 -14.01 -14.75 -11.04
CA ASP A 90 -13.54 -13.77 -12.02
C ASP A 90 -13.67 -12.31 -11.54
N LEU A 91 -14.12 -12.06 -10.31
CA LEU A 91 -14.33 -10.72 -9.77
C LEU A 91 -13.21 -10.36 -8.79
N VAL A 92 -12.48 -9.30 -9.09
CA VAL A 92 -11.38 -8.80 -8.25
C VAL A 92 -11.74 -7.44 -7.67
N VAL A 93 -11.49 -7.27 -6.37
CA VAL A 93 -11.53 -5.99 -5.67
C VAL A 93 -10.13 -5.56 -5.24
N LEU A 94 -9.83 -4.27 -5.40
CA LEU A 94 -8.60 -3.61 -4.96
C LEU A 94 -8.82 -2.10 -4.83
N ASN A 95 -7.80 -1.31 -4.51
CA ASN A 95 -7.95 0.14 -4.39
C ASN A 95 -8.01 0.87 -5.74
N ALA A 96 -8.85 1.90 -5.84
CA ALA A 96 -8.97 2.76 -7.02
C ALA A 96 -7.69 3.51 -7.36
N HIS A 97 -6.90 3.89 -6.35
CA HIS A 97 -5.70 4.71 -6.58
C HIS A 97 -4.60 3.99 -7.40
N ASN A 98 -4.73 2.67 -7.61
CA ASN A 98 -3.88 1.94 -8.55
C ASN A 98 -4.07 2.43 -10.00
N PHE A 99 -5.23 3.02 -10.33
CA PHE A 99 -5.58 3.52 -11.66
C PHE A 99 -5.88 5.01 -11.70
N ARG A 100 -6.04 5.65 -10.53
CA ARG A 100 -6.38 7.07 -10.39
C ARG A 100 -5.49 7.76 -9.37
N ASP A 101 -5.14 9.02 -9.60
CA ASP A 101 -4.51 9.82 -8.56
C ASP A 101 -5.56 10.47 -7.65
N ARG A 102 -5.11 11.25 -6.68
CA ARG A 102 -6.00 11.97 -5.75
C ARG A 102 -6.93 12.97 -6.44
N ARG A 103 -6.63 13.39 -7.67
CA ARG A 103 -7.44 14.29 -8.50
C ARG A 103 -8.21 13.54 -9.59
N LEU A 104 -8.26 12.21 -9.49
CA LEU A 104 -8.94 11.33 -10.44
C LEU A 104 -8.35 11.35 -11.86
N ALA A 105 -7.12 11.84 -12.02
CA ALA A 105 -6.40 11.66 -13.27
C ALA A 105 -5.98 10.19 -13.43
N VAL A 106 -6.02 9.66 -14.65
CA VAL A 106 -5.56 8.31 -14.94
C VAL A 106 -4.07 8.21 -14.68
N THR A 107 -3.64 7.34 -13.76
CA THR A 107 -2.22 7.12 -13.46
C THR A 107 -1.60 6.03 -14.32
N ARG A 108 -2.39 5.03 -14.69
CA ARG A 108 -2.04 3.95 -15.61
C ARG A 108 -3.30 3.28 -16.17
N PRO A 109 -3.25 2.70 -17.38
CA PRO A 109 -4.37 1.94 -17.93
C PRO A 109 -4.45 0.54 -17.29
N VAL A 110 -5.66 -0.02 -17.23
CA VAL A 110 -5.88 -1.39 -16.73
C VAL A 110 -5.16 -2.43 -17.57
N THR A 111 -5.01 -2.18 -18.88
CA THR A 111 -4.34 -3.08 -19.83
C THR A 111 -2.85 -3.31 -19.54
N ASP A 112 -2.24 -2.45 -18.73
CA ASP A 112 -0.85 -2.62 -18.29
C ASP A 112 -0.73 -3.52 -17.06
N CYS A 113 -1.86 -3.98 -16.52
CA CYS A 113 -1.91 -4.75 -15.29
C CYS A 113 -2.56 -6.12 -15.46
N TYR A 114 -2.23 -7.05 -14.56
CA TYR A 114 -2.83 -8.37 -14.45
C TYR A 114 -2.96 -8.77 -12.99
N PHE A 115 -3.90 -9.66 -12.70
CA PHE A 115 -4.06 -10.27 -11.39
C PHE A 115 -3.23 -11.55 -11.32
N GLN A 116 -2.42 -11.72 -10.27
CA GLN A 116 -1.70 -12.96 -10.02
C GLN A 116 -2.22 -13.64 -8.76
N ILE A 117 -2.59 -14.91 -8.89
CA ILE A 117 -2.99 -15.77 -7.78
C ILE A 117 -2.58 -17.21 -8.08
N ASP A 118 -2.12 -17.93 -7.06
CA ASP A 118 -1.67 -19.34 -7.18
C ASP A 118 -0.64 -19.54 -8.32
N GLY A 119 0.30 -18.59 -8.45
CA GLY A 119 1.36 -18.63 -9.47
C GLY A 119 0.88 -18.40 -10.91
N ARG A 120 -0.39 -18.08 -11.14
CA ARG A 120 -0.98 -17.83 -12.47
C ARG A 120 -1.36 -16.37 -12.66
N ASN A 121 -1.21 -15.89 -13.88
CA ASN A 121 -1.54 -14.51 -14.28
C ASN A 121 -2.88 -14.51 -15.03
N TYR A 122 -3.77 -13.59 -14.67
CA TYR A 122 -5.08 -13.41 -15.27
C TYR A 122 -5.23 -11.98 -15.78
N THR A 123 -5.62 -11.85 -17.04
CA THR A 123 -5.85 -10.55 -17.69
C THR A 123 -7.19 -9.97 -17.24
N PHE A 124 -7.23 -8.66 -17.06
CA PHE A 124 -8.47 -7.94 -16.79
C PHE A 124 -9.20 -7.55 -18.08
N ILE A 125 -10.53 -7.59 -18.04
CA ILE A 125 -11.39 -6.93 -19.03
C ILE A 125 -11.39 -5.43 -18.70
N ALA A 126 -10.60 -4.62 -19.42
CA ALA A 126 -10.40 -3.20 -19.07
C ALA A 126 -11.70 -2.38 -19.00
N SER A 127 -12.69 -2.68 -19.85
CA SER A 127 -14.01 -2.03 -19.85
C SER A 127 -14.89 -2.38 -18.66
N SER A 128 -14.51 -3.39 -17.86
CA SER A 128 -15.25 -3.78 -16.65
C SER A 128 -14.91 -2.92 -15.43
N LEU A 129 -13.92 -2.03 -15.53
CA LEU A 129 -13.49 -1.19 -14.43
C LEU A 129 -14.66 -0.38 -13.86
N ARG A 130 -14.99 -0.66 -12.61
CA ARG A 130 -15.92 0.14 -11.80
C ARG A 130 -15.14 0.76 -10.65
N LEU A 131 -15.20 2.08 -10.52
CA LEU A 131 -14.58 2.84 -9.43
C LEU A 131 -15.64 3.18 -8.38
N GLY A 132 -15.20 3.38 -7.14
CA GLY A 132 -16.06 3.83 -6.05
C GLY A 132 -16.50 5.28 -6.13
N THR A 133 -15.77 6.10 -6.87
CA THR A 133 -16.06 7.53 -7.02
C THR A 133 -17.38 7.76 -7.75
N ALA A 134 -18.25 8.58 -7.15
CA ALA A 134 -19.47 9.04 -7.80
C ALA A 134 -19.18 9.84 -9.10
N PRO A 135 -20.11 9.84 -10.07
CA PRO A 135 -20.01 10.69 -11.25
C PRO A 135 -19.87 12.18 -10.85
N GLY A 136 -18.84 12.84 -11.38
CA GLY A 136 -18.58 14.26 -11.09
C GLY A 136 -17.73 14.53 -9.84
N SER A 137 -17.31 13.50 -9.10
CA SER A 137 -16.29 13.67 -8.05
C SER A 137 -15.03 14.35 -8.61
N GLN A 138 -14.40 15.18 -7.79
CA GLN A 138 -13.17 15.93 -8.17
C GLN A 138 -11.92 15.39 -7.49
N SER A 139 -12.08 14.51 -6.51
CA SER A 139 -10.99 13.92 -5.74
C SER A 139 -11.34 12.52 -5.28
N LEU A 140 -10.31 11.71 -5.07
CA LEU A 140 -10.44 10.38 -4.48
C LEU A 140 -10.47 10.48 -2.96
N HIS A 141 -11.64 10.25 -2.34
CA HIS A 141 -11.73 10.08 -0.90
C HIS A 141 -11.37 8.65 -0.50
N ILE A 142 -10.96 8.44 0.75
CA ILE A 142 -10.55 7.12 1.26
C ILE A 142 -11.67 6.06 1.16
N THR A 143 -12.92 6.48 1.32
CA THR A 143 -14.10 5.62 1.23
C THR A 143 -14.48 5.30 -0.22
N ASP A 144 -14.06 6.14 -1.18
CA ASP A 144 -14.20 5.89 -2.62
C ASP A 144 -13.05 5.02 -3.18
N ASP A 145 -12.02 4.73 -2.38
CA ASP A 145 -10.78 4.12 -2.83
C ASP A 145 -10.88 2.60 -3.01
N TRP A 146 -11.87 2.20 -3.80
CA TRP A 146 -12.08 0.84 -4.26
C TRP A 146 -12.35 0.80 -5.77
N ALA A 147 -11.93 -0.30 -6.37
CA ALA A 147 -12.18 -0.64 -7.75
C ALA A 147 -12.60 -2.10 -7.85
N LEU A 148 -13.55 -2.38 -8.73
CA LEU A 148 -13.94 -3.72 -9.15
C LEU A 148 -13.55 -3.94 -10.61
N LEU A 149 -13.01 -5.11 -10.90
CA LEU A 149 -12.62 -5.53 -12.23
C LEU A 149 -13.00 -7.00 -12.46
N ARG A 150 -13.37 -7.33 -13.69
CA ARG A 150 -13.52 -8.70 -14.16
C ARG A 150 -12.25 -9.20 -14.81
N LEU A 151 -11.97 -10.47 -14.58
CA LEU A 151 -10.97 -11.23 -15.32
C LEU A 151 -11.56 -11.71 -16.65
N ASP A 152 -10.72 -11.90 -17.66
CA ASP A 152 -11.10 -12.44 -18.98
C ASP A 152 -11.41 -13.96 -18.94
N GLY A 153 -11.31 -14.57 -17.77
CA GLY A 153 -11.68 -15.95 -17.51
C GLY A 153 -11.65 -16.25 -16.01
N PRO A 154 -12.37 -17.30 -15.55
CA PRO A 154 -12.41 -17.66 -14.15
C PRO A 154 -11.05 -18.19 -13.66
N VAL A 155 -10.73 -17.91 -12.41
CA VAL A 155 -9.63 -18.55 -11.68
C VAL A 155 -10.02 -19.99 -11.35
N GLU A 156 -9.22 -20.95 -11.80
CA GLU A 156 -9.56 -22.38 -11.69
C GLU A 156 -9.12 -23.02 -10.36
N ASN A 157 -7.96 -22.60 -9.83
CA ASN A 157 -7.29 -23.28 -8.72
C ASN A 157 -7.36 -22.56 -7.37
N ALA A 158 -8.02 -21.39 -7.32
CA ALA A 158 -8.21 -20.65 -6.10
C ALA A 158 -9.68 -20.31 -5.89
N ARG A 159 -10.13 -20.39 -4.65
CA ARG A 159 -11.49 -19.98 -4.30
C ARG A 159 -11.52 -18.46 -4.10
N PRO A 160 -12.60 -17.77 -4.50
CA PRO A 160 -12.82 -16.39 -4.08
C PRO A 160 -13.05 -16.34 -2.56
N GLN A 161 -12.77 -15.17 -1.96
CA GLN A 161 -13.37 -14.82 -0.68
C GLN A 161 -14.90 -14.88 -0.79
N PRO A 162 -15.62 -15.32 0.25
CA PRO A 162 -17.07 -15.15 0.29
C PRO A 162 -17.45 -13.69 0.07
N VAL A 163 -18.67 -13.44 -0.44
CA VAL A 163 -19.21 -12.07 -0.48
C VAL A 163 -19.22 -11.53 0.95
N PRO A 164 -18.57 -10.39 1.24
CA PRO A 164 -18.54 -9.85 2.59
C PRO A 164 -19.93 -9.55 3.13
N GLU A 165 -20.07 -9.68 4.44
CA GLU A 165 -21.24 -9.21 5.18
C GLU A 165 -20.89 -7.88 5.85
N PRO A 166 -21.81 -6.89 5.83
CA PRO A 166 -21.54 -5.60 6.45
C PRO A 166 -21.41 -5.83 7.96
N PRO A 167 -20.31 -5.39 8.59
CA PRO A 167 -20.08 -5.70 9.99
C PRO A 167 -20.97 -4.81 10.88
N ASP A 168 -21.68 -5.43 11.82
CA ASP A 168 -22.47 -4.74 12.84
C ASP A 168 -21.54 -4.15 13.92
N LEU A 169 -20.94 -3.01 13.59
CA LEU A 169 -19.96 -2.32 14.41
C LEU A 169 -20.46 -0.91 14.76
N PRO A 170 -20.33 -0.45 16.02
CA PRO A 170 -20.64 0.92 16.36
C PRO A 170 -19.61 1.90 15.76
N THR A 171 -20.04 3.14 15.52
CA THR A 171 -19.12 4.25 15.21
C THR A 171 -18.41 4.70 16.50
N GLY A 172 -17.16 5.12 16.39
CA GLY A 172 -16.35 5.64 17.49
C GLY A 172 -15.10 4.81 17.76
N PRO A 173 -14.47 5.03 18.94
CA PRO A 173 -13.36 4.21 19.40
C PRO A 173 -13.75 2.72 19.45
N ALA A 174 -12.83 1.87 18.99
CA ALA A 174 -13.03 0.43 18.90
C ALA A 174 -11.79 -0.32 19.39
N ALA A 175 -11.95 -1.61 19.65
CA ALA A 175 -10.86 -2.53 19.91
C ALA A 175 -11.15 -3.86 19.22
N LEU A 176 -11.35 -3.80 17.90
CA LEU A 176 -11.68 -4.97 17.10
C LEU A 176 -10.37 -5.66 16.67
N PRO A 177 -10.08 -6.88 17.18
CA PRO A 177 -8.92 -7.64 16.76
C PRO A 177 -9.08 -8.02 15.29
N VAL A 178 -8.02 -7.82 14.52
CA VAL A 178 -7.98 -8.18 13.10
C VAL A 178 -6.65 -8.80 12.73
N THR A 179 -6.66 -9.53 11.63
CA THR A 179 -5.46 -9.98 10.94
C THR A 179 -5.34 -9.22 9.63
N MET A 180 -4.28 -8.44 9.46
CA MET A 180 -3.95 -7.84 8.18
C MET A 180 -3.19 -8.86 7.33
N VAL A 181 -3.64 -9.06 6.09
CA VAL A 181 -3.07 -9.99 5.13
C VAL A 181 -2.63 -9.23 3.89
N SER A 182 -1.34 -9.27 3.59
CA SER A 182 -0.69 -8.48 2.55
C SER A 182 0.00 -9.40 1.53
N PRO A 183 -0.74 -10.00 0.58
CA PRO A 183 -0.17 -10.92 -0.42
C PRO A 183 0.87 -10.25 -1.34
N ALA A 184 0.79 -8.93 -1.51
CA ALA A 184 1.77 -8.17 -2.32
C ALA A 184 3.04 -7.77 -1.56
N GLY A 185 3.07 -7.95 -0.23
CA GLY A 185 4.10 -7.37 0.63
C GLY A 185 4.01 -5.85 0.69
N HIS A 186 5.00 -5.21 1.31
CA HIS A 186 5.10 -3.76 1.43
C HIS A 186 6.53 -3.36 1.85
N GLU A 187 6.98 -2.15 1.53
CA GLU A 187 8.39 -1.74 1.59
C GLU A 187 9.02 -1.84 2.99
N ASN A 188 8.23 -1.76 4.04
CA ASN A 188 8.69 -1.87 5.42
C ASN A 188 8.67 -3.32 5.97
N TYR A 189 8.43 -4.32 5.11
CA TYR A 189 8.60 -5.73 5.39
C TYR A 189 9.51 -6.38 4.33
N ARG A 190 10.46 -7.22 4.75
CA ARG A 190 11.45 -7.81 3.82
C ARG A 190 10.90 -8.92 2.93
N GLY A 191 9.80 -9.52 3.35
CA GLY A 191 9.22 -10.67 2.70
C GLY A 191 8.38 -10.34 1.47
N ALA A 192 8.03 -11.38 0.73
CA ALA A 192 7.23 -11.23 -0.48
C ALA A 192 5.75 -10.98 -0.18
N SER A 193 5.31 -11.39 1.00
CA SER A 193 3.97 -11.28 1.54
C SER A 193 4.03 -11.23 3.07
N SER A 194 3.01 -10.70 3.73
CA SER A 194 3.00 -10.65 5.20
C SER A 194 1.63 -10.89 5.80
N LEU A 195 1.64 -11.38 7.03
CA LEU A 195 0.47 -11.47 7.90
C LEU A 195 0.79 -10.88 9.27
N GLU A 196 -0.16 -10.16 9.85
CA GLU A 196 -0.01 -9.61 11.20
C GLU A 196 -1.34 -9.52 11.94
N SER A 197 -1.33 -9.93 13.22
CA SER A 197 -2.39 -9.60 14.16
C SER A 197 -2.25 -8.17 14.69
N CYS A 198 -3.31 -7.39 14.57
CA CYS A 198 -3.39 -5.99 14.94
C CYS A 198 -4.83 -5.64 15.37
N THR A 199 -5.15 -4.36 15.51
CA THR A 199 -6.44 -3.89 16.04
C THR A 199 -6.96 -2.72 15.22
N ILE A 200 -8.24 -2.79 14.84
CA ILE A 200 -9.01 -1.59 14.46
C ILE A 200 -9.36 -0.84 15.74
N ARG A 201 -8.93 0.42 15.79
CA ARG A 201 -8.96 1.29 16.98
C ARG A 201 -10.03 2.37 16.90
N GLN A 202 -10.50 2.70 15.70
CA GLN A 202 -11.51 3.73 15.46
C GLN A 202 -12.33 3.36 14.24
N ILE A 203 -13.63 3.59 14.32
CA ILE A 203 -14.57 3.49 13.20
C ILE A 203 -15.17 4.88 13.03
N ASP A 204 -14.97 5.49 11.88
CA ASP A 204 -15.51 6.82 11.59
C ASP A 204 -16.98 6.74 11.19
N SER A 205 -17.68 7.87 11.24
CA SER A 205 -19.03 7.99 10.68
C SER A 205 -19.02 7.69 9.17
N PRO A 206 -20.11 7.13 8.63
CA PRO A 206 -20.18 6.82 7.20
C PRO A 206 -20.12 8.09 6.35
N SER A 207 -19.51 7.99 5.16
CA SER A 207 -19.66 9.00 4.10
C SER A 207 -21.00 8.85 3.36
N GLU A 208 -21.23 9.69 2.36
CA GLU A 208 -22.47 9.74 1.56
C GLU A 208 -22.81 8.40 0.88
N ASP A 209 -21.80 7.60 0.55
CA ASP A 209 -21.89 6.26 -0.03
C ASP A 209 -22.15 5.14 1.02
N ALA A 210 -22.42 5.53 2.26
CA ALA A 210 -22.61 4.66 3.42
C ALA A 210 -21.41 3.75 3.74
N ILE A 211 -20.21 4.08 3.24
CA ILE A 211 -18.97 3.39 3.57
C ILE A 211 -18.29 4.12 4.73
N ARG A 212 -17.85 3.37 5.74
CA ARG A 212 -17.04 3.90 6.85
C ARG A 212 -15.56 3.62 6.62
N ARG A 213 -14.75 4.60 7.03
CA ARG A 213 -13.31 4.40 7.24
C ARG A 213 -13.09 3.79 8.63
N VAL A 214 -12.16 2.86 8.72
CA VAL A 214 -11.57 2.41 9.98
C VAL A 214 -10.11 2.83 10.09
N ARG A 215 -9.68 3.10 11.32
CA ARG A 215 -8.28 3.40 11.65
C ARG A 215 -7.71 2.26 12.49
N HIS A 216 -6.54 1.76 12.12
CA HIS A 216 -5.93 0.58 12.75
C HIS A 216 -4.45 0.78 13.05
N ASP A 217 -3.90 -0.16 13.83
CA ASP A 217 -2.50 -0.17 14.27
C ASP A 217 -1.67 -1.33 13.67
N CYS A 218 -2.00 -1.71 12.42
CA CYS A 218 -1.28 -2.73 11.67
C CYS A 218 -0.05 -2.13 11.00
N ASN A 219 1.09 -2.81 11.06
CA ASN A 219 2.34 -2.40 10.41
C ASN A 219 2.28 -2.61 8.89
N ASP A 220 1.74 -1.65 8.17
CA ASP A 220 1.83 -1.59 6.72
C ASP A 220 2.89 -0.57 6.27
N GLY A 221 3.10 -0.44 4.97
CA GLY A 221 4.01 0.55 4.40
C GLY A 221 3.63 0.82 2.94
N TYR A 222 4.48 1.54 2.21
CA TYR A 222 4.30 1.69 0.77
C TYR A 222 4.14 0.33 0.09
N GLY A 223 3.10 0.18 -0.74
CA GLY A 223 2.70 -1.09 -1.35
C GLY A 223 1.71 -1.93 -0.53
N GLY A 224 1.41 -1.57 0.73
CA GLY A 224 0.42 -2.24 1.58
C GLY A 224 -1.04 -1.95 1.18
N SER A 225 -1.24 -1.12 0.17
CA SER A 225 -2.54 -0.88 -0.42
C SER A 225 -3.17 -2.19 -0.91
N GLY A 226 -4.43 -2.38 -0.56
CA GLY A 226 -5.24 -3.51 -0.95
C GLY A 226 -5.11 -4.70 -0.01
N SER A 227 -4.28 -4.61 1.03
CA SER A 227 -4.20 -5.63 2.07
C SER A 227 -5.57 -5.82 2.71
N GLY A 228 -5.95 -7.07 2.96
CA GLY A 228 -7.24 -7.37 3.57
C GLY A 228 -7.13 -7.37 5.08
N LEU A 229 -8.12 -6.79 5.77
CA LEU A 229 -8.27 -6.92 7.21
C LEU A 229 -9.35 -7.96 7.49
N PHE A 230 -8.98 -9.01 8.22
CA PHE A 230 -9.83 -10.14 8.55
C PHE A 230 -10.20 -10.13 10.02
N ASP A 231 -11.47 -10.36 10.35
CA ASP A 231 -11.87 -10.55 11.74
C ASP A 231 -11.40 -11.92 12.29
N GLU A 232 -11.62 -12.16 13.58
CA GLU A 232 -11.21 -13.42 14.23
C GLU A 232 -11.89 -14.67 13.64
N SER A 233 -13.06 -14.50 13.01
CA SER A 233 -13.77 -15.56 12.30
C SER A 233 -13.23 -15.83 10.89
N GLY A 234 -12.24 -15.04 10.45
CA GLY A 234 -11.62 -15.16 9.13
C GLY A 234 -12.44 -14.51 8.01
N ARG A 235 -13.37 -13.60 8.33
CA ARG A 235 -14.12 -12.84 7.32
C ARG A 235 -13.36 -11.57 6.94
N LEU A 236 -13.28 -11.28 5.64
CA LEU A 236 -12.76 -10.03 5.12
C LEU A 236 -13.71 -8.88 5.49
N VAL A 237 -13.27 -7.97 6.36
CA VAL A 237 -14.11 -6.87 6.88
C VAL A 237 -13.72 -5.50 6.33
N ALA A 238 -12.44 -5.29 6.01
CA ALA A 238 -11.96 -4.03 5.46
C ALA A 238 -10.83 -4.22 4.43
N LEU A 239 -10.65 -3.22 3.58
CA LEU A 239 -9.56 -3.16 2.60
C LEU A 239 -8.61 -2.02 2.98
N GLN A 240 -7.33 -2.30 3.15
CA GLN A 240 -6.32 -1.28 3.43
C GLN A 240 -6.19 -0.32 2.26
N SER A 241 -6.13 0.99 2.52
CA SER A 241 -6.03 2.01 1.49
C SER A 241 -4.78 2.87 1.66
N ALA A 242 -4.60 3.49 2.83
CA ALA A 242 -3.51 4.43 3.05
C ALA A 242 -3.05 4.45 4.51
N SER A 243 -1.82 4.89 4.76
CA SER A 243 -1.30 5.11 6.11
C SER A 243 -0.75 6.52 6.28
N LEU A 244 -1.02 7.13 7.44
CA LEU A 244 -0.48 8.43 7.82
C LEU A 244 0.82 8.25 8.61
N SER A 245 1.82 9.09 8.31
CA SER A 245 3.12 9.10 8.99
C SER A 245 3.86 7.74 8.95
N MET A 246 3.94 7.13 7.76
CA MET A 246 4.58 5.82 7.48
C MET A 246 6.09 5.71 7.83
N ASN A 247 6.73 6.78 8.28
CA ASN A 247 8.16 6.79 8.65
C ASN A 247 8.37 7.10 10.13
N SER A 248 7.37 6.88 11.00
CA SER A 248 7.54 7.12 12.43
C SER A 248 7.11 5.91 13.25
N ARG A 249 8.06 5.33 13.99
CA ARG A 249 7.77 4.25 14.93
C ARG A 249 7.11 4.80 16.19
N ARG A 250 5.79 4.96 16.18
CA ARG A 250 5.02 5.56 17.28
C ARG A 250 3.81 4.71 17.65
N PRO A 251 3.26 4.83 18.87
CA PRO A 251 1.97 4.25 19.20
C PRO A 251 0.88 4.74 18.24
N PHE A 252 -0.22 3.99 18.16
CA PHE A 252 -1.43 4.44 17.48
C PHE A 252 -1.89 5.78 18.06
N ASP A 253 -2.20 6.69 17.15
CA ASP A 253 -2.83 7.96 17.45
C ASP A 253 -3.92 8.17 16.40
N ALA A 254 -5.17 8.27 16.84
CA ALA A 254 -6.30 8.36 15.94
C ALA A 254 -6.23 9.60 15.06
N GLU A 255 -5.57 10.68 15.46
CA GLU A 255 -5.48 11.92 14.70
C GLU A 255 -4.25 11.97 13.80
N PHE A 256 -3.11 11.44 14.28
CA PHE A 256 -1.81 11.71 13.65
C PHE A 256 -1.03 10.46 13.18
N HIS A 257 -1.39 9.26 13.62
CA HIS A 257 -0.60 8.06 13.33
C HIS A 257 -1.45 6.77 13.31
N TYR A 258 -2.01 6.48 12.13
CA TYR A 258 -2.88 5.34 11.89
C TYR A 258 -2.80 4.83 10.44
N GLY A 259 -3.05 3.55 10.26
CA GLY A 259 -3.48 2.99 8.97
C GLY A 259 -4.97 3.20 8.75
N SER A 260 -5.36 3.42 7.50
CA SER A 260 -6.74 3.69 7.05
C SER A 260 -7.21 2.62 6.08
N ALA A 261 -8.29 1.94 6.45
CA ALA A 261 -8.98 0.99 5.61
C ALA A 261 -10.45 1.40 5.44
N LEU A 262 -11.08 0.93 4.36
CA LEU A 262 -12.52 1.08 4.14
C LEU A 262 -13.25 -0.24 4.39
N LEU A 263 -14.39 -0.18 5.06
CA LEU A 263 -15.21 -1.36 5.33
C LEU A 263 -15.90 -1.88 4.07
N PHE A 264 -16.10 -3.19 3.99
CA PHE A 264 -16.93 -3.81 2.96
C PHE A 264 -18.43 -3.63 3.25
N GLU A 265 -18.94 -2.45 2.94
CA GLU A 265 -20.34 -2.06 3.15
C GLU A 265 -20.80 -1.04 2.11
N GLY A 266 -21.98 -0.44 2.32
CA GLY A 266 -22.48 0.65 1.48
C GLY A 266 -22.50 0.34 -0.02
N GLU A 267 -22.06 1.30 -0.82
CA GLU A 267 -21.98 1.18 -2.28
C GLU A 267 -20.98 0.11 -2.74
N LEU A 268 -19.87 -0.12 -2.03
CA LEU A 268 -18.91 -1.18 -2.37
C LEU A 268 -19.57 -2.56 -2.29
N LEU A 269 -20.23 -2.85 -1.17
CA LEU A 269 -20.92 -4.13 -1.00
C LEU A 269 -22.09 -4.29 -1.99
N THR A 270 -22.82 -3.21 -2.25
CA THR A 270 -23.87 -3.18 -3.28
C THR A 270 -23.31 -3.52 -4.66
N ALA A 271 -22.16 -2.94 -5.02
CA ALA A 271 -21.50 -3.19 -6.28
C ALA A 271 -21.00 -4.63 -6.40
N ILE A 272 -20.43 -5.21 -5.33
CA ILE A 272 -20.00 -6.62 -5.30
C ILE A 272 -21.21 -7.54 -5.52
N ARG A 273 -22.31 -7.34 -4.78
CA ARG A 273 -23.52 -8.17 -4.91
C ARG A 273 -24.13 -8.09 -6.30
N ALA A 274 -24.17 -6.89 -6.88
CA ALA A 274 -24.65 -6.68 -8.24
C ALA A 274 -23.75 -7.34 -9.29
N ALA A 275 -22.43 -7.42 -9.05
CA ALA A 275 -21.52 -8.14 -9.93
C ALA A 275 -21.72 -9.65 -9.81
N VAL A 276 -21.81 -10.20 -8.59
CA VAL A 276 -21.99 -11.66 -8.37
C VAL A 276 -23.28 -12.20 -8.98
N SER A 277 -24.32 -11.37 -9.08
CA SER A 277 -25.63 -11.78 -9.62
C SER A 277 -25.73 -11.73 -11.16
N ARG A 278 -24.66 -11.35 -11.86
CA ARG A 278 -24.58 -11.28 -13.32
C ARG A 278 -23.73 -12.43 -13.85
#